data_AF-A0A9Q9EU31-F1
#
_entry.id   AF-A0A9Q9EU31-F1
#
_cell.length_a   1.000
_cell.length_b   1.000
_cell.length_c   1.000
_cell.angle_alpha   90.00
_cell.angle_beta   90.00
_cell.angle_gamma   90.00
#
_symmetry.space_group_name_H-M   'P 1'
#
loop_
_entity.id
_entity.type
_entity.pdbx_description
1 polymer ?
#
loop_
_entity_poly.entity_id
_entity_poly.type
_entity_poly.pdbx_seq_one_letter_code
_entity_poly.pdbx_strand_id
1 'polypeptide(L)'
;MNQDRVKEILLETADTELEFSVVFTGKSSKKVNGLYKPDTHEIILHNKNFANDNELIYTAVHEYTHHKQCEKEGGFYSKRVHSPKFWTLFHSLLAEAEKKGFYKITLEESPELLELTDEIRQVIMVEDGKLMKELGRLLGKARPLCKKAGVRYEDYVDRVLCLPRASATALEKISAYNVSPAIGYEAMKLVANIGNAEKRAEAEEMFLNKMSPASIRGQISKKKEEDPRRTLEKEKRRLEKTILSLQAKLETVESRLANMPISPFIIAVIFSVFTSLPMIAQNSNPIPIPSVPPIPGIPAIPKPNTVGPAIPQAPAAPEFFKLDNQPKNEKVLTRKRLTPAEMIERLNSSQDGAFAKRLMSTLIENDDQGFDVLNKIIEELSKNDIQKFPVQTGSGKNKEGLLIRTFNFNGKNMLEEFGSFAVSDITPDKSFFLAAESKAAAAGQKNGERLYIFAKRNITGTYKLFVEINQDTKNHSSLFFKLFKNSPFEAKLDQNILLSQIKNDRFDLDAVFDLASN
;
A
#
# COMPACT_ATOMS: atom_id res chain seq x y z
N MET A 1 18.20 -20.96 -18.23
CA MET A 1 18.34 -19.91 -19.27
C MET A 1 19.20 -18.72 -18.85
N ASN A 2 19.78 -17.94 -19.77
CA ASN A 2 20.56 -16.72 -19.49
C ASN A 2 19.82 -15.42 -19.91
N GLN A 3 20.37 -14.24 -19.58
CA GLN A 3 19.71 -12.95 -19.82
C GLN A 3 19.55 -12.59 -21.31
N ASP A 4 20.53 -12.94 -22.15
CA ASP A 4 20.50 -12.66 -23.59
C ASP A 4 19.37 -13.44 -24.25
N ARG A 5 19.23 -14.72 -23.88
CA ARG A 5 18.11 -15.54 -24.36
C ARG A 5 16.76 -15.03 -23.89
N VAL A 6 16.66 -14.51 -22.66
CA VAL A 6 15.41 -13.86 -22.20
C VAL A 6 15.10 -12.63 -23.05
N LYS A 7 16.09 -11.79 -23.35
CA LYS A 7 15.90 -10.62 -24.21
C LYS A 7 15.41 -11.00 -25.61
N GLU A 8 16.03 -12.02 -26.21
CA GLU A 8 15.60 -12.58 -27.50
C GLU A 8 14.15 -13.05 -27.44
N ILE A 9 13.78 -13.84 -26.44
CA ILE A 9 12.39 -14.33 -26.25
C ILE A 9 11.40 -13.17 -26.15
N LEU A 10 11.74 -12.10 -25.43
CA LEU A 10 10.86 -10.93 -25.30
C LEU A 10 10.65 -10.22 -26.65
N LEU A 11 11.73 -10.01 -27.41
CA LEU A 11 11.69 -9.42 -28.75
C LEU A 11 10.96 -10.32 -29.76
N GLU A 12 11.19 -11.63 -29.70
CA GLU A 12 10.49 -12.60 -30.51
C GLU A 12 9.00 -12.65 -30.14
N THR A 13 8.63 -12.44 -28.88
CA THR A 13 7.24 -12.38 -28.43
C THR A 13 6.52 -11.17 -29.02
N ALA A 14 7.09 -9.98 -28.88
CA ALA A 14 6.62 -8.77 -29.54
C ALA A 14 7.78 -7.80 -29.75
N ASP A 15 7.88 -7.23 -30.96
CA ASP A 15 8.93 -6.27 -31.28
C ASP A 15 8.74 -4.93 -30.56
N THR A 16 9.79 -4.12 -30.42
CA THR A 16 9.78 -2.79 -29.78
C THR A 16 10.74 -1.85 -30.47
N GLU A 17 10.32 -0.61 -30.68
CA GLU A 17 11.14 0.48 -31.21
C GLU A 17 11.99 1.12 -30.09
N LEU A 18 11.51 1.02 -28.84
CA LEU A 18 12.21 1.54 -27.67
C LEU A 18 13.30 0.56 -27.21
N GLU A 19 14.56 0.98 -27.27
CA GLU A 19 15.67 0.16 -26.81
C GLU A 19 15.59 -0.10 -25.30
N PHE A 20 15.89 -1.35 -24.90
CA PHE A 20 15.90 -1.79 -23.51
C PHE A 20 17.01 -2.80 -23.23
N SER A 21 17.29 -3.02 -21.96
CA SER A 21 18.22 -4.04 -21.48
C SER A 21 17.55 -5.03 -20.52
N VAL A 22 18.09 -6.26 -20.47
CA VAL A 22 17.70 -7.28 -19.50
C VAL A 22 18.92 -7.61 -18.65
N VAL A 23 18.77 -7.52 -17.32
CA VAL A 23 19.87 -7.73 -16.38
C VAL A 23 19.48 -8.77 -15.34
N PHE A 24 20.28 -9.83 -15.23
CA PHE A 24 20.18 -10.77 -14.13
C PHE A 24 21.01 -10.29 -12.96
N THR A 25 20.39 -10.12 -11.80
CA THR A 25 21.12 -9.60 -10.62
C THR A 25 22.11 -10.59 -10.01
N GLY A 26 22.05 -11.87 -10.38
CA GLY A 26 22.81 -12.95 -9.75
C GLY A 26 22.41 -13.25 -8.30
N LYS A 27 21.29 -12.66 -7.84
CA LYS A 27 20.82 -12.66 -6.45
C LYS A 27 19.34 -12.99 -6.39
N SER A 28 18.89 -13.42 -5.21
CA SER A 28 17.48 -13.51 -4.87
C SER A 28 17.03 -12.22 -4.19
N SER A 29 15.75 -11.90 -4.28
CA SER A 29 15.11 -10.76 -3.61
C SER A 29 13.87 -11.22 -2.89
N LYS A 30 13.72 -10.79 -1.63
CA LYS A 30 12.55 -11.12 -0.80
C LYS A 30 11.33 -10.25 -1.12
N LYS A 31 11.50 -9.19 -1.91
CA LYS A 31 10.44 -8.20 -2.17
C LYS A 31 9.77 -8.39 -3.53
N VAL A 32 10.55 -8.63 -4.57
CA VAL A 32 10.08 -8.70 -5.95
C VAL A 32 10.90 -9.72 -6.73
N ASN A 33 10.29 -10.32 -7.75
CA ASN A 33 10.96 -11.24 -8.67
C ASN A 33 11.62 -10.52 -9.84
N GLY A 34 10.99 -9.43 -10.30
CA GLY A 34 11.51 -8.53 -11.31
C GLY A 34 11.12 -7.09 -10.99
N LEU A 35 11.76 -6.15 -11.68
CA LEU A 35 11.31 -4.76 -11.75
C LEU A 35 11.78 -4.14 -13.07
N TYR A 36 10.91 -3.32 -13.66
CA TYR A 36 11.24 -2.43 -14.77
C TYR A 36 11.62 -1.04 -14.24
N LYS A 37 12.77 -0.52 -14.69
CA LYS A 37 13.17 0.88 -14.49
C LYS A 37 12.86 1.68 -15.75
N PRO A 38 11.85 2.57 -15.69
CA PRO A 38 11.44 3.27 -16.88
C PRO A 38 12.46 4.30 -17.38
N ASP A 39 13.14 5.03 -16.49
CA ASP A 39 14.10 6.07 -16.90
C ASP A 39 15.30 5.54 -17.69
N THR A 40 15.66 4.27 -17.49
CA THR A 40 16.81 3.62 -18.16
C THR A 40 16.38 2.49 -19.08
N HIS A 41 15.07 2.26 -19.25
CA HIS A 41 14.49 1.11 -19.95
C HIS A 41 15.18 -0.21 -19.58
N GLU A 42 15.33 -0.47 -18.28
CA GLU A 42 16.06 -1.63 -17.78
C GLU A 42 15.09 -2.62 -17.14
N ILE A 43 15.07 -3.87 -17.62
CA ILE A 43 14.37 -4.98 -17.00
C ILE A 43 15.36 -5.71 -16.09
N ILE A 44 15.12 -5.68 -14.79
CA ILE A 44 15.94 -6.38 -13.81
C ILE A 44 15.21 -7.61 -13.31
N LEU A 45 15.87 -8.76 -13.36
CA LEU A 45 15.35 -10.04 -12.87
C LEU A 45 16.23 -10.57 -11.74
N HIS A 46 15.59 -10.90 -10.62
CA HIS A 46 16.22 -11.59 -9.50
C HIS A 46 16.28 -13.08 -9.77
N ASN A 47 17.13 -13.47 -10.72
CA ASN A 47 17.15 -14.80 -11.33
C ASN A 47 17.31 -15.99 -10.35
N LYS A 48 17.78 -15.76 -9.12
CA LYS A 48 17.81 -16.82 -8.08
C LYS A 48 16.48 -17.00 -7.32
N ASN A 49 15.43 -16.25 -7.67
CA ASN A 49 14.08 -16.45 -7.12
C ASN A 49 13.30 -17.56 -7.82
N PHE A 50 13.68 -17.92 -9.05
CA PHE A 50 12.88 -18.81 -9.89
C PHE A 50 13.34 -20.25 -9.75
N ALA A 51 12.40 -21.18 -9.62
CA ALA A 51 12.68 -22.60 -9.59
C ALA A 51 12.92 -23.18 -10.99
N ASN A 52 12.33 -22.58 -12.02
CA ASN A 52 12.39 -23.03 -13.41
C ASN A 52 12.33 -21.87 -14.39
N ASP A 53 12.62 -22.17 -15.67
CA ASP A 53 12.63 -21.16 -16.73
C ASP A 53 11.23 -20.60 -17.04
N ASN A 54 10.14 -21.35 -16.79
CA ASN A 54 8.76 -20.89 -16.99
C ASN A 54 8.39 -19.74 -16.04
N GLU A 55 8.72 -19.84 -14.75
CA GLU A 55 8.52 -18.77 -13.77
C GLU A 55 9.32 -17.50 -14.12
N LEU A 56 10.53 -17.70 -14.64
CA LEU A 56 11.40 -16.63 -15.11
C LEU A 56 10.80 -15.93 -16.34
N ILE A 57 10.31 -16.67 -17.35
CA ILE A 57 9.65 -16.08 -18.53
C ILE A 57 8.38 -15.35 -18.15
N TYR A 58 7.53 -15.92 -17.28
CA TYR A 58 6.32 -15.25 -16.81
C TYR A 58 6.64 -13.87 -16.21
N THR A 59 7.68 -13.81 -15.39
CA THR A 59 8.12 -12.54 -14.77
C THR A 59 8.77 -11.62 -15.80
N ALA A 60 9.58 -12.14 -16.72
CA ALA A 60 10.18 -11.34 -17.78
C ALA A 60 9.10 -10.68 -18.67
N VAL A 61 8.06 -11.43 -19.04
CA VAL A 61 6.91 -10.90 -19.81
C VAL A 61 6.15 -9.85 -19.00
N HIS A 62 6.05 -10.01 -17.67
CA HIS A 62 5.45 -8.98 -16.80
C HIS A 62 6.24 -7.66 -16.86
N GLU A 63 7.56 -7.71 -16.67
CA GLU A 63 8.39 -6.52 -16.73
C GLU A 63 8.45 -5.92 -18.14
N TYR A 64 8.45 -6.77 -19.17
CA TYR A 64 8.38 -6.34 -20.56
C TYR A 64 7.05 -5.66 -20.90
N THR A 65 5.96 -6.04 -20.22
CA THR A 65 4.68 -5.34 -20.37
C THR A 65 4.80 -3.89 -19.89
N HIS A 66 5.51 -3.62 -18.78
CA HIS A 66 5.76 -2.24 -18.34
C HIS A 66 6.58 -1.47 -19.38
N HIS A 67 7.56 -2.13 -20.00
CA HIS A 67 8.36 -1.54 -21.09
C HIS A 67 7.49 -1.16 -22.30
N LYS A 68 6.67 -2.09 -22.81
CA LYS A 68 5.77 -1.81 -23.95
C LYS A 68 4.72 -0.74 -23.63
N GLN A 69 4.29 -0.63 -22.38
CA GLN A 69 3.43 0.49 -21.97
C GLN A 69 4.18 1.82 -21.96
N CYS A 70 5.40 1.83 -21.44
CA CYS A 70 6.27 3.01 -21.43
C CYS A 70 6.51 3.54 -22.85
N GLU A 71 6.79 2.66 -23.81
CA GLU A 71 6.92 3.01 -25.23
C GLU A 71 5.61 3.62 -25.76
N LYS A 72 4.47 2.95 -25.54
CA LYS A 72 3.18 3.42 -26.05
C LYS A 72 2.72 4.75 -25.45
N GLU A 73 3.09 5.02 -24.21
CA GLU A 73 2.72 6.24 -23.48
C GLU A 73 3.77 7.35 -23.62
N GLY A 74 4.83 7.15 -24.42
CA GLY A 74 5.84 8.16 -24.71
C GLY A 74 6.68 8.56 -23.49
N GLY A 75 6.92 7.63 -22.57
CA GLY A 75 7.71 7.87 -21.35
C GLY A 75 6.97 8.59 -20.21
N PHE A 76 5.67 8.84 -20.34
CA PHE A 76 4.87 9.40 -19.24
C PHE A 76 4.44 8.29 -18.27
N TYR A 77 4.77 8.45 -16.98
CA TYR A 77 4.47 7.43 -15.97
C TYR A 77 3.16 7.68 -15.23
N SER A 78 2.22 6.75 -15.38
CA SER A 78 1.08 6.65 -14.48
C SER A 78 1.53 6.17 -13.09
N LYS A 79 1.05 6.81 -12.02
CA LYS A 79 1.21 6.32 -10.63
C LYS A 79 0.63 4.92 -10.42
N ARG A 80 -0.29 4.49 -11.29
CA ARG A 80 -0.89 3.15 -11.27
C ARG A 80 -0.30 2.31 -12.39
N VAL A 81 0.63 1.43 -12.04
CA VAL A 81 1.41 0.58 -12.98
C VAL A 81 0.66 -0.67 -13.43
N HIS A 82 -0.27 -1.22 -12.62
CA HIS A 82 -1.08 -2.39 -13.00
C HIS A 82 -2.52 -1.97 -13.32
N SER A 83 -2.69 -1.21 -14.39
CA SER A 83 -4.00 -0.80 -14.90
C SER A 83 -4.73 -1.94 -15.65
N PRO A 84 -6.04 -1.84 -15.94
CA PRO A 84 -6.71 -2.81 -16.81
C PRO A 84 -6.05 -2.96 -18.19
N LYS A 85 -5.48 -1.86 -18.73
CA LYS A 85 -4.70 -1.88 -19.97
C LYS A 85 -3.42 -2.72 -19.84
N PHE A 86 -2.74 -2.61 -18.68
CA PHE A 86 -1.56 -3.43 -18.38
C PHE A 86 -1.91 -4.90 -18.45
N TRP A 87 -2.93 -5.34 -17.71
CA TRP A 87 -3.30 -6.75 -17.66
C TRP A 87 -3.77 -7.28 -19.02
N THR A 88 -4.47 -6.47 -19.80
CA THR A 88 -4.85 -6.84 -21.17
C THR A 88 -3.61 -7.10 -22.03
N LEU A 89 -2.63 -6.18 -21.99
CA LEU A 89 -1.38 -6.31 -22.75
C LEU A 89 -0.55 -7.50 -22.26
N PHE A 90 -0.39 -7.63 -20.94
CA PHE A 90 0.32 -8.74 -20.32
C PHE A 90 -0.22 -10.10 -20.78
N HIS A 91 -1.54 -10.32 -20.69
CA HIS A 91 -2.12 -11.57 -21.13
C HIS A 91 -2.02 -11.79 -22.64
N SER A 92 -2.03 -10.73 -23.46
CA SER A 92 -1.80 -10.87 -24.90
C SER A 92 -0.36 -11.27 -25.22
N LEU A 93 0.63 -10.71 -24.52
CA LEU A 93 2.04 -11.07 -24.68
C LEU A 93 2.31 -12.50 -24.17
N LEU A 94 1.70 -12.87 -23.04
CA LEU A 94 1.83 -14.23 -22.50
C LEU A 94 1.23 -15.29 -23.44
N ALA A 95 0.07 -15.00 -24.04
CA ALA A 95 -0.54 -15.88 -25.04
C ALA A 95 0.32 -16.03 -26.31
N GLU A 96 0.99 -14.95 -26.74
CA GLU A 96 1.91 -15.01 -27.88
C GLU A 96 3.19 -15.79 -27.54
N ALA A 97 3.72 -15.62 -26.32
CA ALA A 97 4.84 -16.41 -25.81
C ALA A 97 4.48 -17.90 -25.71
N GLU A 98 3.25 -18.22 -25.30
CA GLU A 98 2.73 -19.58 -25.26
C GLU A 98 2.59 -20.20 -26.64
N LYS A 99 2.02 -19.46 -27.59
CA LYS A 99 1.91 -19.87 -29.00
C LYS A 99 3.26 -20.16 -29.64
N LYS A 100 4.30 -19.41 -29.25
CA LYS A 100 5.70 -19.61 -29.71
C LYS A 100 6.45 -20.67 -28.92
N GLY A 101 5.84 -21.26 -27.89
CA GLY A 101 6.44 -22.30 -27.06
C GLY A 101 7.48 -21.79 -26.05
N PHE A 102 7.56 -20.48 -25.81
CA PHE A 102 8.48 -19.89 -24.81
C PHE A 102 7.94 -19.98 -23.38
N TYR A 103 6.62 -20.08 -23.24
CA TYR A 103 5.94 -20.25 -21.97
C TYR A 103 4.95 -21.40 -22.08
N LYS A 104 4.83 -22.20 -21.03
CA LYS A 104 3.80 -23.23 -20.96
C LYS A 104 3.20 -23.27 -19.56
N ILE A 105 1.88 -23.32 -19.48
CA ILE A 105 1.19 -23.67 -18.23
C ILE A 105 1.35 -25.19 -18.02
N THR A 106 2.12 -25.60 -17.02
CA THR A 106 2.47 -27.01 -16.77
C THR A 106 1.54 -27.68 -15.75
N LEU A 107 0.23 -27.47 -15.87
CA LEU A 107 -0.75 -28.09 -14.95
C LEU A 107 -0.73 -29.62 -15.06
N GLU A 108 -0.42 -30.16 -16.25
CA GLU A 108 -0.39 -31.61 -16.49
C GLU A 108 0.69 -32.35 -15.71
N GLU A 109 1.69 -31.63 -15.18
CA GLU A 109 2.77 -32.22 -14.39
C GLU A 109 2.33 -32.53 -12.95
N SER A 110 1.13 -32.11 -12.53
CA SER A 110 0.55 -32.40 -11.22
C SER A 110 -0.89 -32.92 -11.34
N PRO A 111 -1.09 -34.25 -11.32
CA PRO A 111 -2.42 -34.86 -11.33
C PRO A 111 -3.31 -34.38 -10.17
N GLU A 112 -2.73 -34.20 -8.98
CA GLU A 112 -3.43 -33.66 -7.80
C GLU A 112 -3.97 -32.25 -8.05
N LEU A 113 -3.18 -31.39 -8.72
CA LEU A 113 -3.61 -30.03 -9.05
C LEU A 113 -4.68 -30.03 -10.14
N LEU A 114 -4.63 -30.95 -11.10
CA LEU A 114 -5.67 -31.12 -12.10
C LEU A 114 -7.01 -31.54 -11.47
N GLU A 115 -6.99 -32.56 -10.61
CA GLU A 115 -8.18 -33.03 -9.90
C GLU A 115 -8.80 -31.92 -9.07
N LEU A 116 -7.99 -31.20 -8.28
CA LEU A 116 -8.44 -30.05 -7.51
C LEU A 116 -8.98 -28.92 -8.41
N THR A 117 -8.34 -28.67 -9.56
CA THR A 117 -8.80 -27.67 -10.52
C THR A 117 -10.17 -28.03 -11.09
N ASP A 118 -10.40 -29.31 -11.40
CA ASP A 118 -11.69 -29.79 -11.90
C ASP A 118 -12.77 -29.71 -10.83
N GLU A 119 -12.47 -30.07 -9.57
CA GLU A 119 -13.40 -29.89 -8.46
C GLU A 119 -13.79 -28.40 -8.28
N ILE A 120 -12.80 -27.51 -8.24
CA ILE A 120 -13.03 -26.06 -8.12
C ILE A 120 -13.90 -25.56 -9.28
N ARG A 121 -13.54 -25.88 -10.53
CA ARG A 121 -14.19 -25.30 -11.71
C ARG A 121 -15.54 -25.92 -12.03
N GLN A 122 -15.68 -27.23 -11.93
CA GLN A 122 -16.87 -27.94 -12.38
C GLN A 122 -17.92 -28.11 -11.28
N VAL A 123 -17.49 -28.13 -10.01
CA VAL A 123 -18.39 -28.28 -8.87
C VAL A 123 -18.57 -26.93 -8.19
N ILE A 124 -17.53 -26.42 -7.52
CA ILE A 124 -17.67 -25.28 -6.62
C ILE A 124 -18.11 -24.01 -7.36
N MET A 125 -17.41 -23.63 -8.43
CA MET A 125 -17.73 -22.42 -9.18
C MET A 125 -19.10 -22.48 -9.87
N VAL A 126 -19.51 -23.66 -10.35
CA VAL A 126 -20.81 -23.83 -11.02
C VAL A 126 -21.96 -23.77 -10.01
N GLU A 127 -21.84 -24.46 -8.87
CA GLU A 127 -22.85 -24.43 -7.82
C GLU A 127 -22.97 -23.04 -7.20
N ASP A 128 -21.87 -22.35 -6.95
CA ASP A 128 -21.88 -20.94 -6.52
C ASP A 128 -22.60 -20.06 -7.55
N GLY A 129 -22.30 -20.21 -8.84
CA GLY A 129 -23.00 -19.50 -9.92
C GLY A 129 -24.52 -19.77 -9.93
N LYS A 130 -24.96 -21.01 -9.68
CA LYS A 130 -26.38 -21.38 -9.61
C LYS A 130 -27.07 -20.72 -8.41
N LEU A 131 -26.45 -20.79 -7.23
CA LEU A 131 -26.95 -20.17 -5.99
C LEU A 131 -27.10 -18.66 -6.15
N MET A 132 -26.08 -18.00 -6.71
CA MET A 132 -26.10 -16.55 -6.91
C MET A 132 -27.15 -16.12 -7.95
N LYS A 133 -27.34 -16.90 -9.01
CA LYS A 133 -28.42 -16.67 -9.98
C LYS A 133 -29.81 -16.82 -9.35
N GLU A 134 -29.99 -17.80 -8.48
CA GLU A 134 -31.23 -18.03 -7.75
C GLU A 134 -31.51 -16.91 -6.74
N LEU A 135 -30.49 -16.44 -6.01
CA LEU A 135 -30.59 -15.27 -5.15
C LEU A 135 -31.04 -14.05 -5.95
N GLY A 136 -30.46 -13.82 -7.14
CA GLY A 136 -30.90 -12.77 -8.05
C GLY A 136 -32.39 -12.88 -8.44
N ARG A 137 -32.87 -14.11 -8.69
CA ARG A 137 -34.28 -14.40 -8.99
C ARG A 137 -35.18 -14.07 -7.81
N LEU A 138 -34.75 -14.36 -6.58
CA LEU A 138 -35.48 -14.07 -5.35
C LEU A 138 -35.53 -12.56 -5.06
N LEU A 139 -34.41 -11.84 -5.24
CA LEU A 139 -34.35 -10.38 -5.14
C LEU A 139 -35.32 -9.70 -6.11
N GLY A 140 -35.37 -10.17 -7.36
CA GLY A 140 -36.34 -9.70 -8.35
C GLY A 140 -37.81 -9.90 -7.91
N LYS A 141 -38.12 -11.00 -7.20
CA LYS A 141 -39.45 -11.23 -6.61
C LYS A 141 -39.71 -10.39 -5.36
N ALA A 142 -38.69 -10.10 -4.56
CA ALA A 142 -38.83 -9.32 -3.33
C ALA A 142 -39.22 -7.87 -3.62
N ARG A 143 -38.70 -7.26 -4.70
CA ARG A 143 -38.97 -5.87 -5.07
C ARG A 143 -40.48 -5.51 -5.15
N PRO A 144 -41.33 -6.21 -5.92
CA PRO A 144 -42.77 -5.93 -5.93
C PRO A 144 -43.47 -6.24 -4.59
N LEU A 145 -42.97 -7.21 -3.82
CA LEU A 145 -43.52 -7.54 -2.50
C LEU A 145 -43.24 -6.44 -1.47
N CYS A 146 -42.02 -5.90 -1.46
CA CYS A 146 -41.66 -4.73 -0.65
C CYS A 146 -42.57 -3.55 -0.98
N LYS A 147 -42.77 -3.25 -2.27
CA LYS A 147 -43.69 -2.19 -2.72
C LYS A 147 -45.12 -2.41 -2.22
N LYS A 148 -45.64 -3.64 -2.31
CA LYS A 148 -46.98 -3.98 -1.82
C LYS A 148 -47.11 -3.85 -0.30
N ALA A 149 -46.05 -4.17 0.44
CA ALA A 149 -46.01 -4.10 1.89
C ALA A 149 -45.68 -2.68 2.44
N GLY A 150 -45.45 -1.68 1.58
CA GLY A 150 -45.01 -0.35 2.01
C GLY A 150 -43.58 -0.33 2.57
N VAL A 151 -42.78 -1.37 2.31
CA VAL A 151 -41.39 -1.48 2.74
C VAL A 151 -40.47 -0.93 1.66
N ARG A 152 -39.54 -0.06 2.04
CA ARG A 152 -38.52 0.45 1.12
C ARG A 152 -37.55 -0.69 0.75
N TYR A 153 -37.42 -0.97 -0.54
CA TYR A 153 -36.58 -2.08 -1.01
C TYR A 153 -35.11 -1.92 -0.62
N GLU A 154 -34.60 -0.68 -0.62
CA GLU A 154 -33.22 -0.43 -0.19
C GLU A 154 -32.99 -0.78 1.29
N ASP A 155 -33.94 -0.50 2.18
CA ASP A 155 -33.82 -0.86 3.59
C ASP A 155 -33.90 -2.39 3.77
N TYR A 156 -34.72 -3.07 2.97
CA TYR A 156 -34.76 -4.53 2.94
C TYR A 156 -33.40 -5.12 2.52
N VAL A 157 -32.80 -4.59 1.45
CA VAL A 157 -31.47 -5.04 0.97
C VAL A 157 -30.38 -4.74 1.99
N ASP A 158 -30.31 -3.51 2.50
CA ASP A 158 -29.19 -3.05 3.34
C ASP A 158 -29.27 -3.59 4.78
N ARG A 159 -30.46 -3.65 5.37
CA ARG A 159 -30.63 -3.89 6.82
C ARG A 159 -31.23 -5.25 7.15
N VAL A 160 -32.01 -5.84 6.25
CA VAL A 160 -32.61 -7.16 6.47
C VAL A 160 -31.73 -8.25 5.85
N LEU A 161 -31.33 -8.06 4.59
CA LEU A 161 -30.44 -9.00 3.90
C LEU A 161 -28.95 -8.71 4.10
N CYS A 162 -28.61 -7.54 4.64
CA CYS A 162 -27.22 -7.12 4.86
C CYS A 162 -26.36 -7.18 3.59
N LEU A 163 -26.95 -6.88 2.43
CA LEU A 163 -26.26 -6.92 1.14
C LEU A 163 -25.89 -5.51 0.68
N PRO A 164 -24.70 -5.31 0.10
CA PRO A 164 -24.42 -4.07 -0.62
C PRO A 164 -25.38 -3.92 -1.80
N ARG A 165 -25.99 -2.73 -1.95
CA ARG A 165 -26.92 -2.44 -3.07
C ARG A 165 -26.35 -2.76 -4.45
N ALA A 166 -25.05 -2.51 -4.63
CA ALA A 166 -24.35 -2.81 -5.88
C ALA A 166 -24.34 -4.33 -6.18
N SER A 167 -24.13 -5.16 -5.15
CA SER A 167 -24.17 -6.61 -5.27
C SER A 167 -25.59 -7.11 -5.57
N ALA A 168 -26.60 -6.61 -4.85
CA ALA A 168 -28.00 -6.96 -5.10
C ALA A 168 -28.43 -6.61 -6.54
N THR A 169 -28.04 -5.42 -7.02
CA THR A 169 -28.30 -5.00 -8.41
C THR A 169 -27.60 -5.91 -9.42
N ALA A 170 -26.37 -6.33 -9.15
CA ALA A 170 -25.65 -7.25 -10.04
C ALA A 170 -26.32 -8.64 -10.09
N LEU A 171 -26.74 -9.17 -8.95
CA LEU A 171 -27.47 -10.45 -8.84
C LEU A 171 -28.81 -10.41 -9.60
N GLU A 172 -29.58 -9.34 -9.44
CA GLU A 172 -30.83 -9.14 -10.20
C GLU A 172 -30.56 -9.17 -11.71
N LYS A 173 -29.50 -8.48 -12.19
CA LYS A 173 -29.12 -8.49 -13.62
C LYS A 173 -28.69 -9.88 -14.09
N ILE A 174 -27.89 -10.60 -13.30
CA ILE A 174 -27.45 -11.97 -13.61
C ILE A 174 -28.66 -12.87 -13.89
N SER A 175 -29.68 -12.79 -13.02
CA SER A 175 -30.91 -13.55 -13.18
C SER A 175 -31.74 -13.05 -14.38
N ALA A 176 -31.95 -11.74 -14.49
CA ALA A 176 -32.76 -11.12 -15.54
C ALA A 176 -32.20 -11.35 -16.95
N TYR A 177 -30.87 -11.38 -17.10
CA TYR A 177 -30.19 -11.64 -18.36
C TYR A 177 -29.94 -13.13 -18.60
N ASN A 178 -30.36 -14.00 -17.68
CA ASN A 178 -30.19 -15.44 -17.75
C ASN A 178 -28.73 -15.88 -17.95
N VAL A 179 -27.76 -15.16 -17.38
CA VAL A 179 -26.32 -15.46 -17.55
C VAL A 179 -26.02 -16.89 -17.12
N SER A 180 -25.20 -17.61 -17.88
CA SER A 180 -24.87 -19.01 -17.60
C SER A 180 -24.12 -19.17 -16.26
N PRO A 181 -24.54 -20.07 -15.36
CA PRO A 181 -23.77 -20.41 -14.15
C PRO A 181 -22.42 -21.08 -14.43
N ALA A 182 -22.24 -21.67 -15.62
CA ALA A 182 -21.03 -22.44 -15.96
C ALA A 182 -19.73 -21.63 -15.95
N ILE A 183 -19.82 -20.30 -16.02
CA ILE A 183 -18.66 -19.41 -15.97
C ILE A 183 -18.32 -18.95 -14.53
N GLY A 184 -19.14 -19.31 -13.54
CA GLY A 184 -18.97 -18.93 -12.13
C GLY A 184 -19.39 -17.49 -11.81
N TYR A 185 -19.72 -17.22 -10.54
CA TYR A 185 -20.35 -15.96 -10.10
C TYR A 185 -19.56 -14.69 -10.46
N GLU A 186 -18.24 -14.67 -10.26
CA GLU A 186 -17.44 -13.47 -10.56
C GLU A 186 -17.42 -13.12 -12.06
N ALA A 187 -17.41 -14.13 -12.95
CA ALA A 187 -17.55 -13.91 -14.38
C ALA A 187 -18.98 -13.46 -14.72
N MET A 188 -20.00 -14.07 -14.10
CA MET A 188 -21.40 -13.68 -14.29
C MET A 188 -21.64 -12.20 -13.97
N LYS A 189 -21.03 -11.66 -12.90
CA LYS A 189 -21.12 -10.23 -12.57
C LYS A 189 -20.53 -9.33 -13.64
N LEU A 190 -19.42 -9.74 -14.25
CA LEU A 190 -18.77 -8.98 -15.32
C LEU A 190 -19.68 -8.95 -16.56
N VAL A 191 -20.14 -10.12 -16.96
CA VAL A 191 -21.05 -10.32 -18.11
C VAL A 191 -22.35 -9.53 -17.91
N ALA A 192 -22.98 -9.65 -16.74
CA ALA A 192 -24.24 -8.97 -16.44
C ALA A 192 -24.15 -7.43 -16.46
N ASN A 193 -22.94 -6.86 -16.39
CA ASN A 193 -22.75 -5.42 -16.53
C ASN A 193 -22.59 -4.95 -17.98
N ILE A 194 -22.58 -5.87 -18.96
CA ILE A 194 -22.56 -5.56 -20.38
C ILE A 194 -23.99 -5.29 -20.85
N GLY A 195 -24.28 -4.02 -21.18
CA GLY A 195 -25.61 -3.58 -21.57
C GLY A 195 -26.09 -4.16 -22.91
N ASN A 196 -25.20 -4.30 -23.90
CA ASN A 196 -25.52 -4.87 -25.21
C ASN A 196 -25.59 -6.42 -25.12
N ALA A 197 -26.68 -7.01 -25.63
CA ALA A 197 -26.93 -8.45 -25.52
C ALA A 197 -25.96 -9.31 -26.36
N GLU A 198 -25.62 -8.90 -27.58
CA GLU A 198 -24.68 -9.62 -28.45
C GLU A 198 -23.28 -9.68 -27.82
N LYS A 199 -22.77 -8.52 -27.38
CA LYS A 199 -21.49 -8.43 -26.67
C LYS A 199 -21.48 -9.19 -25.36
N ARG A 200 -22.64 -9.37 -24.73
CA ARG A 200 -22.79 -10.16 -23.51
C ARG A 200 -22.64 -11.65 -23.82
N ALA A 201 -23.32 -12.14 -24.85
CA ALA A 201 -23.19 -13.53 -25.31
C ALA A 201 -21.76 -13.85 -25.73
N GLU A 202 -21.11 -12.95 -26.48
CA GLU A 202 -19.70 -13.05 -26.85
C GLU A 202 -18.80 -13.14 -25.59
N ALA A 203 -19.06 -12.32 -24.56
CA ALA A 203 -18.32 -12.39 -23.30
C ALA A 203 -18.48 -13.74 -22.59
N GLU A 204 -19.70 -14.29 -22.56
CA GLU A 204 -19.97 -15.60 -21.98
C GLU A 204 -19.19 -16.70 -22.70
N GLU A 205 -19.19 -16.68 -24.03
CA GLU A 205 -18.43 -17.63 -24.85
C GLU A 205 -16.92 -17.53 -24.60
N MET A 206 -16.37 -16.31 -24.50
CA MET A 206 -14.96 -16.12 -24.17
C MET A 206 -14.59 -16.71 -22.79
N PHE A 207 -15.47 -16.59 -21.79
CA PHE A 207 -15.25 -17.21 -20.48
C PHE A 207 -15.31 -18.74 -20.54
N LEU A 208 -16.23 -19.30 -21.32
CA LEU A 208 -16.31 -20.75 -21.56
C LEU A 208 -15.03 -21.27 -22.23
N ASN A 209 -14.47 -20.48 -23.14
CA ASN A 209 -13.17 -20.71 -23.79
C ASN A 209 -11.95 -20.36 -22.90
N LYS A 210 -12.15 -20.22 -21.58
CA LYS A 210 -11.10 -20.01 -20.57
C LYS A 210 -10.26 -18.74 -20.76
N MET A 211 -10.79 -17.73 -21.45
CA MET A 211 -10.11 -16.43 -21.55
C MET A 211 -10.11 -15.70 -20.20
N SER A 212 -9.04 -14.95 -19.91
CA SER A 212 -8.95 -14.19 -18.66
C SER A 212 -9.92 -13.00 -18.65
N PRO A 213 -10.44 -12.57 -17.48
CA PRO A 213 -11.32 -11.40 -17.37
C PRO A 213 -10.72 -10.12 -17.97
N ALA A 214 -9.39 -9.95 -17.89
CA ALA A 214 -8.71 -8.80 -18.44
C ALA A 214 -8.70 -8.82 -19.97
N SER A 215 -8.41 -9.98 -20.59
CA SER A 215 -8.47 -10.15 -22.05
C SER A 215 -9.86 -9.87 -22.60
N ILE A 216 -10.91 -10.38 -21.93
CA ILE A 216 -12.31 -10.15 -22.31
C ILE A 216 -12.66 -8.66 -22.25
N ARG A 217 -12.31 -7.97 -21.15
CA ARG A 217 -12.53 -6.51 -21.05
C ARG A 217 -11.83 -5.74 -22.16
N GLY A 218 -10.60 -6.14 -22.52
CA GLY A 218 -9.83 -5.54 -23.60
C GLY A 218 -10.50 -5.68 -24.97
N GLN A 219 -11.04 -6.86 -25.29
CA GLN A 219 -11.70 -7.13 -26.56
C GLN A 219 -13.06 -6.44 -26.67
N ILE A 220 -13.90 -6.54 -25.63
CA ILE A 220 -15.26 -5.97 -25.63
C ILE A 220 -15.23 -4.44 -25.55
N SER A 221 -14.27 -3.88 -24.80
CA SER A 221 -14.16 -2.44 -24.55
C SER A 221 -13.18 -1.73 -25.48
N LYS A 222 -12.81 -2.33 -26.62
CA LYS A 222 -11.87 -1.72 -27.58
C LYS A 222 -12.45 -0.38 -28.08
N LYS A 223 -12.07 0.70 -27.39
CA LYS A 223 -12.46 2.07 -27.75
C LYS A 223 -11.75 2.42 -29.04
N LYS A 224 -12.44 3.15 -29.91
CA LYS A 224 -11.85 3.75 -31.10
C LYS A 224 -10.63 4.56 -30.69
N GLU A 225 -9.51 4.37 -31.39
CA GLU A 225 -8.25 5.06 -31.10
C GLU A 225 -8.49 6.58 -31.19
N GLU A 226 -8.35 7.29 -30.07
CA GLU A 226 -8.49 8.74 -30.03
C GLU A 226 -7.19 9.38 -30.54
N ASP A 227 -7.32 10.49 -31.27
CA ASP A 227 -6.20 11.33 -31.70
C ASP A 227 -5.25 11.64 -30.51
N PRO A 228 -3.95 11.29 -30.59
CA PRO A 228 -2.97 11.53 -29.53
C PRO A 228 -2.96 12.98 -29.03
N ARG A 229 -3.13 13.95 -29.95
CA ARG A 229 -3.17 15.36 -29.60
C ARG A 229 -4.36 15.70 -28.70
N ARG A 230 -5.54 15.17 -29.03
CA ARG A 230 -6.76 15.38 -28.22
C ARG A 230 -6.63 14.77 -26.83
N THR A 231 -5.93 13.66 -26.71
CA THR A 231 -5.67 13.01 -25.42
C THR A 231 -4.79 13.92 -24.54
N LEU A 232 -3.68 14.43 -25.08
CA LEU A 232 -2.79 15.35 -24.39
C LEU A 232 -3.48 16.68 -24.03
N GLU A 233 -4.35 17.20 -24.90
CA GLU A 233 -5.12 18.41 -24.61
C GLU A 233 -6.11 18.20 -23.44
N LYS A 234 -6.73 17.01 -23.33
CA LYS A 234 -7.58 16.65 -22.18
C LYS A 234 -6.75 16.53 -20.89
N GLU A 235 -5.57 15.92 -20.97
CA GLU A 235 -4.63 15.79 -19.85
C GLU A 235 -4.19 17.17 -19.35
N LYS A 236 -3.76 18.05 -20.27
CA LYS A 236 -3.41 19.44 -19.97
C LYS A 236 -4.55 20.16 -19.23
N ARG A 237 -5.77 20.13 -19.77
CA ARG A 237 -6.94 20.76 -19.14
C ARG A 237 -7.23 20.20 -17.74
N ARG A 238 -7.04 18.90 -17.52
CA ARG A 238 -7.19 18.26 -16.21
C ARG A 238 -6.13 18.75 -15.22
N LEU A 239 -4.88 18.85 -15.66
CA LEU A 239 -3.78 19.37 -14.84
C LEU A 239 -4.00 20.83 -14.47
N GLU A 240 -4.40 21.68 -15.42
CA GLU A 240 -4.77 23.08 -15.18
C GLU A 240 -5.88 23.20 -14.12
N LYS A 241 -6.95 22.40 -14.23
CA LYS A 241 -8.01 22.37 -13.21
C LYS A 241 -7.51 21.93 -11.83
N THR A 242 -6.58 20.99 -11.79
CA THR A 242 -5.99 20.49 -10.55
C THR A 242 -5.11 21.55 -9.91
N ILE A 243 -4.30 22.27 -10.70
CA ILE A 243 -3.49 23.40 -10.24
C ILE A 243 -4.38 24.47 -9.63
N LEU A 244 -5.45 24.89 -10.32
CA LEU A 244 -6.40 25.87 -9.79
C LEU A 244 -7.05 25.42 -8.48
N SER A 245 -7.46 24.14 -8.40
CA SER A 245 -8.03 23.58 -7.17
C SER A 245 -7.02 23.56 -6.02
N LEU A 246 -5.75 23.24 -6.29
CA LEU A 246 -4.70 23.22 -5.28
C LEU A 246 -4.34 24.64 -4.81
N GLN A 247 -4.32 25.62 -5.72
CA GLN A 247 -4.12 27.03 -5.37
C GLN A 247 -5.25 27.55 -4.47
N ALA A 248 -6.52 27.28 -4.79
CA ALA A 248 -7.65 27.67 -3.94
C ALA A 248 -7.62 27.00 -2.56
N LYS A 249 -7.19 25.73 -2.50
CA LYS A 249 -6.98 25.03 -1.23
C LYS A 249 -5.85 25.65 -0.42
N LEU A 250 -4.76 26.04 -1.07
CA LEU A 250 -3.63 26.71 -0.42
C LEU A 250 -4.06 28.05 0.18
N GLU A 251 -4.78 28.88 -0.57
CA GLU A 251 -5.33 30.16 -0.08
C GLU A 251 -6.26 29.96 1.12
N THR A 252 -7.09 28.91 1.10
CA THR A 252 -7.94 28.55 2.25
C THR A 252 -7.11 28.19 3.48
N VAL A 253 -6.00 27.46 3.30
CA VAL A 253 -5.09 27.10 4.39
C VAL A 253 -4.37 28.34 4.93
N GLU A 254 -3.87 29.21 4.07
CA GLU A 254 -3.21 30.47 4.44
C GLU A 254 -4.16 31.39 5.21
N SER A 255 -5.40 31.54 4.74
CA SER A 255 -6.45 32.30 5.45
C SER A 255 -6.74 31.73 6.84
N ARG A 256 -6.79 30.40 6.98
CA ARG A 256 -6.98 29.74 8.29
C ARG A 256 -5.79 29.93 9.22
N LEU A 257 -4.57 29.91 8.69
CA LEU A 257 -3.36 30.18 9.47
C LEU A 257 -3.31 31.63 9.94
N ALA A 258 -3.63 32.59 9.06
CA ALA A 258 -3.66 34.01 9.40
C ALA A 258 -4.73 34.36 10.45
N ASN A 259 -5.87 33.67 10.42
CA ASN A 259 -6.97 33.87 11.37
C ASN A 259 -6.89 32.95 12.60
N MET A 260 -5.81 32.17 12.75
CA MET A 260 -5.64 31.32 13.92
C MET A 260 -5.21 32.21 15.11
N PRO A 261 -5.95 32.20 16.23
CA PRO A 261 -5.59 33.02 17.39
C PRO A 261 -4.23 32.57 17.94
N ILE A 262 -3.27 33.48 17.97
CA ILE A 262 -1.99 33.30 18.67
C ILE A 262 -2.34 33.07 20.15
N SER A 263 -2.00 31.89 20.67
CA SER A 263 -2.29 31.50 22.06
C SER A 263 -1.82 32.60 23.03
N PRO A 264 -2.62 32.98 24.05
CA PRO A 264 -2.22 33.93 25.09
C PRO A 264 -0.90 33.54 25.76
N PHE A 265 -0.58 32.24 25.75
CA PHE A 265 0.68 31.69 26.25
C PHE A 265 1.90 32.17 25.44
N ILE A 266 1.79 32.29 24.12
CA ILE A 266 2.89 32.80 23.27
C ILE A 266 3.10 34.30 23.54
N ILE A 267 2.01 35.05 23.72
CA ILE A 267 2.08 36.48 24.10
C ILE A 267 2.69 36.63 25.49
N ALA A 268 2.31 35.80 26.46
CA ALA A 268 2.84 35.82 27.82
C ALA A 268 4.32 35.42 27.90
N VAL A 269 4.76 34.46 27.09
CA VAL A 269 6.19 34.06 26.97
C VAL A 269 7.00 35.18 26.32
N ILE A 270 6.48 35.85 25.30
CA ILE A 270 7.15 37.02 24.71
C ILE A 270 7.24 38.15 25.75
N PHE A 271 6.15 38.43 26.48
CA PHE A 271 6.12 39.47 27.51
C PHE A 271 7.08 39.18 28.67
N SER A 272 7.20 37.92 29.12
CA SER A 272 8.10 37.56 30.23
C SER A 272 9.59 37.65 29.84
N VAL A 273 9.91 37.38 28.57
CA VAL A 273 11.25 37.62 28.00
C VAL A 273 11.55 39.11 27.88
N PHE A 274 10.56 39.95 27.54
CA PHE A 274 10.75 41.41 27.50
C PHE A 274 10.88 42.05 28.89
N THR A 275 10.24 41.51 29.94
CA THR A 275 10.34 42.04 31.31
C THR A 275 11.62 41.66 32.04
N SER A 276 12.42 40.73 31.50
CA SER A 276 13.69 40.28 32.09
C SER A 276 14.93 40.94 31.46
N LEU A 277 14.74 41.84 30.48
CA LEU A 277 15.81 42.67 29.94
C LEU A 277 15.89 44.00 30.72
N PRO A 278 17.09 44.42 31.17
CA PRO A 278 17.25 45.71 31.84
C PRO A 278 16.84 46.85 30.89
N MET A 279 16.03 47.78 31.39
CA MET A 279 15.61 49.01 30.72
C MET A 279 16.85 49.83 30.32
N ILE A 280 17.31 49.64 29.08
CA ILE A 280 18.17 50.61 28.41
C ILE A 280 17.22 51.67 27.86
N ALA A 281 17.35 52.90 28.35
CA ALA A 281 16.66 54.06 27.81
C ALA A 281 16.90 54.14 26.30
N GLN A 282 15.85 53.88 25.52
CA GLN A 282 15.91 53.98 24.07
C GLN A 282 15.64 55.42 23.65
N ASN A 283 16.71 56.08 23.21
CA ASN A 283 16.60 57.07 22.14
C ASN A 283 15.83 56.45 20.97
N SER A 284 14.84 57.20 20.51
CA SER A 284 14.04 56.95 19.32
C SER A 284 14.89 56.57 18.11
N ASN A 285 14.79 55.31 17.68
CA ASN A 285 15.07 54.90 16.30
C ASN A 285 14.21 53.67 15.96
N PRO A 286 13.46 53.66 14.83
CA PRO A 286 12.62 52.53 14.45
C PRO A 286 13.44 51.28 14.13
N ILE A 287 13.04 50.15 14.69
CA ILE A 287 13.56 48.82 14.34
C ILE A 287 13.10 48.48 12.92
N PRO A 288 13.98 48.10 11.98
CA PRO A 288 13.59 47.71 10.63
C PRO A 288 12.86 46.35 10.64
N ILE A 289 11.67 46.31 10.07
CA ILE A 289 10.97 45.07 9.73
C ILE A 289 11.73 44.41 8.57
N PRO A 290 12.09 43.12 8.62
CA PRO A 290 12.68 42.43 7.47
C PRO A 290 11.68 42.40 6.31
N SER A 291 12.05 42.99 5.17
CA SER A 291 11.24 42.93 3.95
C SER A 291 11.18 41.50 3.43
N VAL A 292 9.96 41.00 3.20
CA VAL A 292 9.72 39.75 2.47
C VAL A 292 10.36 39.86 1.08
N PRO A 293 11.21 38.91 0.64
CA PRO A 293 11.77 38.95 -0.70
C PRO A 293 10.63 38.84 -1.73
N PRO A 294 10.64 39.65 -2.80
CA PRO A 294 9.62 39.58 -3.83
C PRO A 294 9.68 38.22 -4.54
N ILE A 295 8.50 37.66 -4.78
CA ILE A 295 8.31 36.43 -5.54
C ILE A 295 8.87 36.66 -6.96
N PRO A 296 9.74 35.78 -7.50
CA PRO A 296 10.20 35.89 -8.88
C PRO A 296 9.01 35.87 -9.84
N GLY A 297 8.90 36.90 -10.67
CA GLY A 297 7.88 36.95 -11.72
C GLY A 297 8.02 35.77 -12.68
N ILE A 298 6.90 35.16 -13.07
CA ILE A 298 6.84 34.10 -14.07
C ILE A 298 7.40 34.65 -15.39
N PRO A 299 8.42 34.03 -16.01
CA PRO A 299 8.90 34.47 -17.32
C PRO A 299 7.78 34.29 -18.35
N ALA A 300 7.51 35.35 -19.11
CA ALA A 300 6.53 35.32 -20.20
C ALA A 300 6.97 34.32 -21.27
N ILE A 301 6.07 33.40 -21.62
CA ILE A 301 6.26 32.43 -22.71
C ILE A 301 6.16 33.18 -24.04
N PRO A 302 7.21 33.21 -24.90
CA PRO A 302 7.10 33.77 -26.24
C PRO A 302 6.15 32.92 -27.10
N LYS A 303 5.25 33.59 -27.84
CA LYS A 303 4.40 32.96 -28.86
C LYS A 303 5.28 32.43 -30.01
N PRO A 304 4.88 31.32 -30.68
CA PRO A 304 5.72 30.65 -31.66
C PRO A 304 5.75 31.44 -32.98
N ASN A 305 6.96 31.84 -33.40
CA ASN A 305 7.21 32.21 -34.79
C ASN A 305 7.69 30.98 -35.56
N THR A 306 6.98 30.72 -36.66
CA THR A 306 7.16 29.66 -37.63
C THR A 306 8.44 29.88 -38.43
N VAL A 307 9.51 29.13 -38.17
CA VAL A 307 10.54 28.76 -39.17
C VAL A 307 11.23 27.47 -38.69
N GLY A 308 11.34 26.46 -39.56
CA GLY A 308 12.35 25.41 -39.42
C GLY A 308 13.15 25.30 -40.72
N PRO A 309 14.26 24.54 -40.76
CA PRO A 309 15.16 24.12 -39.69
C PRO A 309 16.61 24.62 -39.93
N ALA A 310 17.35 24.90 -38.86
CA ALA A 310 18.82 24.94 -38.90
C ALA A 310 19.32 24.10 -37.72
N ILE A 311 20.11 23.06 -38.03
CA ILE A 311 20.70 22.14 -37.06
C ILE A 311 21.84 22.89 -36.36
N PRO A 312 21.80 23.11 -35.02
CA PRO A 312 22.96 23.59 -34.28
C PRO A 312 23.89 22.41 -33.95
N GLN A 313 25.19 22.59 -34.19
CA GLN A 313 26.26 21.69 -33.74
C GLN A 313 26.19 21.46 -32.22
N ALA A 314 26.45 20.22 -31.80
CA ALA A 314 26.52 19.85 -30.39
C ALA A 314 27.62 20.67 -29.67
N PRO A 315 27.34 21.25 -28.49
CA PRO A 315 28.37 21.88 -27.68
C PRO A 315 29.35 20.82 -27.14
N ALA A 316 30.64 21.18 -27.10
CA ALA A 316 31.69 20.33 -26.57
C ALA A 316 31.42 19.96 -25.10
N ALA A 317 31.72 18.71 -24.75
CA ALA A 317 31.56 18.18 -23.40
C ALA A 317 32.39 18.98 -22.38
N PRO A 318 31.84 19.31 -21.19
CA PRO A 318 32.61 19.95 -20.14
C PRO A 318 33.71 19.00 -19.64
N GLU A 319 34.91 19.54 -19.42
CA GLU A 319 36.04 18.81 -18.84
C GLU A 319 35.67 18.36 -17.41
N PHE A 320 35.60 17.04 -17.22
CA PHE A 320 35.42 16.43 -15.91
C PHE A 320 36.68 16.66 -15.06
N PHE A 321 36.49 17.20 -13.87
CA PHE A 321 37.49 17.16 -12.80
C PHE A 321 38.00 15.73 -12.63
N LYS A 322 39.32 15.55 -12.76
CA LYS A 322 40.02 14.31 -12.40
C LYS A 322 39.77 14.04 -10.92
N LEU A 323 38.97 13.04 -10.62
CA LEU A 323 38.88 12.45 -9.28
C LEU A 323 40.03 11.47 -9.13
N ASP A 324 40.96 11.80 -8.24
CA ASP A 324 42.05 10.92 -7.83
C ASP A 324 41.50 9.57 -7.35
N ASN A 325 41.96 8.51 -8.00
CA ASN A 325 41.78 7.14 -7.54
C ASN A 325 42.66 6.88 -6.32
N GLN A 326 42.06 6.95 -5.13
CA GLN A 326 42.48 6.11 -4.01
C GLN A 326 41.31 5.23 -3.56
N PRO A 327 41.57 3.96 -3.18
CA PRO A 327 40.53 3.03 -2.79
C PRO A 327 39.93 3.50 -1.46
N LYS A 328 38.79 4.19 -1.53
CA LYS A 328 37.95 4.41 -0.38
C LYS A 328 37.33 3.07 -0.03
N ASN A 329 37.75 2.49 1.09
CA ASN A 329 36.99 1.47 1.80
C ASN A 329 35.52 1.91 1.84
N GLU A 330 34.66 1.25 1.07
CA GLU A 330 33.22 1.40 1.19
C GLU A 330 32.84 0.94 2.61
N LYS A 331 32.71 1.90 3.52
CA LYS A 331 31.85 1.70 4.68
C LYS A 331 30.47 1.42 4.13
N VAL A 332 30.08 0.16 4.18
CA VAL A 332 28.70 -0.31 4.02
C VAL A 332 27.84 0.62 4.88
N LEU A 333 27.11 1.54 4.24
CA LEU A 333 26.15 2.39 4.93
C LEU A 333 24.93 1.51 5.21
N THR A 334 25.00 0.72 6.29
CA THR A 334 23.82 0.08 6.86
C THR A 334 22.85 1.19 7.24
N ARG A 335 21.73 1.31 6.52
CA ARG A 335 20.62 2.19 6.95
C ARG A 335 20.20 1.76 8.35
N LYS A 336 20.59 2.54 9.37
CA LYS A 336 20.23 2.28 10.77
C LYS A 336 18.71 2.39 10.87
N ARG A 337 18.04 1.28 11.15
CA ARG A 337 16.60 1.27 11.41
C ARG A 337 16.33 1.89 12.78
N LEU A 338 15.24 2.63 12.91
CA LEU A 338 14.81 3.22 14.18
C LEU A 338 14.65 2.13 15.25
N THR A 339 15.24 2.33 16.42
CA THR A 339 15.05 1.51 17.62
C THR A 339 13.64 1.72 18.20
N PRO A 340 13.14 0.84 19.09
CA PRO A 340 11.87 1.05 19.79
C PRO A 340 11.76 2.42 20.46
N ALA A 341 12.82 2.86 21.15
CA ALA A 341 12.85 4.17 21.79
C ALA A 341 12.73 5.31 20.77
N GLU A 342 13.49 5.26 19.67
CA GLU A 342 13.42 6.28 18.60
C GLU A 342 12.03 6.28 17.91
N MET A 343 11.37 5.11 17.77
CA MET A 343 10.00 5.03 17.22
C MET A 343 8.98 5.70 18.14
N ILE A 344 9.04 5.43 19.45
CA ILE A 344 8.14 6.04 20.43
C ILE A 344 8.42 7.53 20.61
N GLU A 345 9.69 7.94 20.60
CA GLU A 345 10.05 9.35 20.62
C GLU A 345 9.46 10.07 19.41
N ARG A 346 9.54 9.48 18.21
CA ARG A 346 8.94 10.05 17.01
C ARG A 346 7.43 10.18 17.12
N LEU A 347 6.75 9.15 17.65
CA LEU A 347 5.31 9.15 17.92
C LEU A 347 4.90 10.30 18.86
N ASN A 348 5.75 10.62 19.85
CA ASN A 348 5.45 11.59 20.90
C ASN A 348 5.89 13.03 20.56
N SER A 349 6.89 13.26 19.71
CA SER A 349 7.59 14.56 19.58
C SER A 349 7.53 15.26 18.23
N SER A 350 7.09 14.61 17.13
CA SER A 350 7.27 15.15 15.77
C SER A 350 5.97 15.47 15.01
N GLN A 351 6.03 16.38 14.02
CA GLN A 351 4.97 16.56 13.01
C GLN A 351 4.65 15.25 12.28
N ASP A 352 5.65 14.39 12.08
CA ASP A 352 5.52 13.06 11.47
C ASP A 352 4.75 12.08 12.36
N GLY A 353 4.97 12.15 13.69
CA GLY A 353 4.27 11.32 14.68
C GLY A 353 2.83 11.75 14.94
N ALA A 354 2.47 12.99 14.61
CA ALA A 354 1.11 13.51 14.82
C ALA A 354 0.06 12.71 14.03
N PHE A 355 0.40 12.19 12.86
CA PHE A 355 -0.50 11.32 12.10
C PHE A 355 -0.65 9.95 12.77
N ALA A 356 0.45 9.31 13.17
CA ALA A 356 0.43 8.04 13.90
C ALA A 356 -0.36 8.15 15.24
N LYS A 357 -0.21 9.26 15.96
CA LYS A 357 -0.99 9.55 17.18
C LYS A 357 -2.49 9.70 16.89
N ARG A 358 -2.87 10.34 15.78
CA ARG A 358 -4.27 10.39 15.33
C ARG A 358 -4.80 9.01 14.95
N LEU A 359 -3.98 8.18 14.30
CA LEU A 359 -4.34 6.80 13.96
C LEU A 359 -4.66 5.99 15.22
N MET A 360 -3.90 6.13 16.30
CA MET A 360 -4.20 5.46 17.57
C MET A 360 -5.57 5.83 18.16
N SER A 361 -6.06 7.04 17.89
CA SER A 361 -7.40 7.51 18.30
C SER A 361 -8.52 7.14 17.33
N THR A 362 -8.23 6.42 16.24
CA THR A 362 -9.24 6.01 15.25
C THR A 362 -10.20 5.00 15.88
N LEU A 363 -11.50 5.12 15.58
CA LEU A 363 -12.49 4.12 15.97
C LEU A 363 -12.33 2.87 15.11
N ILE A 364 -12.36 1.70 15.74
CA ILE A 364 -12.30 0.41 15.04
C ILE A 364 -13.60 -0.36 15.26
N GLU A 365 -14.19 -0.85 14.18
CA GLU A 365 -15.44 -1.62 14.20
C GLU A 365 -15.19 -3.13 14.28
N ASN A 366 -14.15 -3.60 13.59
CA ASN A 366 -13.79 -5.00 13.46
C ASN A 366 -12.27 -5.20 13.51
N ASP A 367 -11.85 -6.46 13.51
CA ASP A 367 -10.44 -6.83 13.67
C ASP A 367 -9.58 -6.38 12.47
N ASP A 368 -10.13 -6.46 11.26
CA ASP A 368 -9.45 -6.01 10.04
C ASP A 368 -9.08 -4.53 10.12
N GLN A 369 -10.01 -3.68 10.59
CA GLN A 369 -9.72 -2.26 10.84
C GLN A 369 -8.67 -2.06 11.94
N GLY A 370 -8.63 -2.92 12.96
CA GLY A 370 -7.59 -2.90 13.99
C GLY A 370 -6.19 -3.18 13.42
N PHE A 371 -6.07 -4.20 12.56
CA PHE A 371 -4.82 -4.49 11.86
C PHE A 371 -4.44 -3.41 10.84
N ASP A 372 -5.41 -2.83 10.12
CA ASP A 372 -5.18 -1.72 9.20
C ASP A 372 -4.60 -0.50 9.93
N VAL A 373 -5.13 -0.18 11.12
CA VAL A 373 -4.62 0.92 11.95
C VAL A 373 -3.21 0.61 12.45
N LEU A 374 -2.96 -0.61 12.98
CA LEU A 374 -1.64 -1.04 13.42
C LEU A 374 -0.59 -0.93 12.28
N ASN A 375 -0.91 -1.45 11.10
CA ASN A 375 -0.01 -1.41 9.94
C ASN A 375 0.29 0.02 9.47
N LYS A 376 -0.71 0.90 9.48
CA LYS A 376 -0.51 2.32 9.15
C LYS A 376 0.36 3.04 10.20
N ILE A 377 0.20 2.71 11.49
CA ILE A 377 1.08 3.24 12.55
C ILE A 377 2.52 2.80 12.30
N ILE A 378 2.75 1.51 12.03
CA ILE A 378 4.09 0.98 11.74
C ILE A 378 4.68 1.63 10.49
N GLU A 379 3.90 1.76 9.41
CA GLU A 379 4.33 2.40 8.17
C GLU A 379 4.74 3.86 8.41
N GLU A 380 3.90 4.63 9.10
CA GLU A 380 4.17 6.05 9.40
C GLU A 380 5.45 6.22 10.21
N LEU A 381 5.61 5.43 11.28
CA LEU A 381 6.79 5.48 12.13
C LEU A 381 8.06 5.02 11.39
N SER A 382 7.91 4.23 10.33
CA SER A 382 9.01 3.71 9.50
C SER A 382 9.38 4.60 8.31
N LYS A 383 8.65 5.69 8.01
CA LYS A 383 8.96 6.60 6.89
C LYS A 383 10.30 7.31 7.10
N ASN A 384 11.18 7.31 6.10
CA ASN A 384 12.49 7.94 6.24
C ASN A 384 12.38 9.47 6.22
N ASP A 385 12.59 10.12 7.36
CA ASP A 385 13.18 11.46 7.39
C ASP A 385 14.33 11.46 8.41
N ILE A 386 15.54 11.57 7.88
CA ILE A 386 16.78 11.67 8.65
C ILE A 386 16.89 13.13 9.09
N GLN A 387 16.33 13.47 10.25
CA GLN A 387 16.87 14.58 11.03
C GLN A 387 17.57 14.02 12.26
N LYS A 388 18.81 14.45 12.42
CA LYS A 388 19.75 14.04 13.47
C LYS A 388 19.15 14.34 14.84
N PHE A 389 18.74 13.30 15.57
CA PHE A 389 18.60 13.38 17.02
C PHE A 389 19.89 12.85 17.68
N PRO A 390 20.45 13.57 18.67
CA PRO A 390 21.62 13.11 19.39
C PRO A 390 21.27 11.84 20.17
N VAL A 391 22.08 10.81 19.97
CA VAL A 391 21.96 9.50 20.60
C VAL A 391 22.15 9.62 22.11
N GLN A 392 21.12 9.30 22.88
CA GLN A 392 21.30 8.76 24.23
C GLN A 392 20.98 7.27 24.19
N THR A 393 22.01 6.44 24.32
CA THR A 393 21.89 5.00 24.58
C THR A 393 21.34 4.80 25.99
N GLY A 394 20.02 4.67 26.11
CA GLY A 394 19.36 4.26 27.34
C GLY A 394 18.94 2.80 27.26
N SER A 395 19.47 1.96 28.15
CA SER A 395 18.84 0.67 28.49
C SER A 395 17.40 0.91 28.94
N GLY A 396 16.53 -0.05 28.66
CA GLY A 396 15.08 0.05 28.84
C GLY A 396 14.66 0.78 30.12
N LYS A 397 13.86 1.83 29.95
CA LYS A 397 13.16 2.48 31.06
C LYS A 397 11.67 2.33 30.84
N ASN A 398 11.00 1.70 31.79
CA ASN A 398 9.59 1.99 32.06
C ASN A 398 9.48 3.51 32.22
N LYS A 399 8.67 4.16 31.37
CA LYS A 399 8.39 5.59 31.44
C LYS A 399 6.96 5.78 31.92
N GLU A 400 6.75 6.85 32.69
CA GLU A 400 5.57 7.12 33.53
C GLU A 400 4.24 6.93 32.79
N GLY A 401 3.45 5.91 33.17
CA GLY A 401 2.07 5.70 32.71
C GLY A 401 1.68 4.24 32.43
N LEU A 402 2.61 3.38 32.00
CA LEU A 402 2.32 1.97 31.70
C LEU A 402 3.36 1.01 32.28
N LEU A 403 2.91 0.05 33.09
CA LEU A 403 3.75 -1.01 33.66
C LEU A 403 3.30 -2.38 33.16
N ILE A 404 4.21 -3.13 32.52
CA ILE A 404 3.97 -4.53 32.15
C ILE A 404 4.23 -5.38 33.40
N ARG A 405 3.17 -5.85 34.06
CA ARG A 405 3.28 -6.67 35.29
C ARG A 405 3.66 -8.10 34.98
N THR A 406 3.02 -8.67 33.97
CA THR A 406 3.28 -10.02 33.48
C THR A 406 3.13 -10.03 31.97
N PHE A 407 4.02 -10.75 31.27
CA PHE A 407 3.81 -11.05 29.86
C PHE A 407 4.45 -12.40 29.52
N ASN A 408 3.67 -13.47 29.69
CA ASN A 408 4.07 -14.83 29.40
C ASN A 408 3.33 -15.36 28.17
N PHE A 409 4.04 -16.06 27.29
CA PHE A 409 3.47 -16.75 26.16
C PHE A 409 4.07 -18.15 26.04
N ASN A 410 3.22 -19.18 26.01
CA ASN A 410 3.59 -20.60 26.00
C ASN A 410 4.62 -20.96 27.10
N GLY A 411 4.38 -20.46 28.31
CA GLY A 411 5.23 -20.71 29.48
C GLY A 411 6.57 -19.96 29.48
N LYS A 412 6.80 -19.05 28.54
CA LYS A 412 8.01 -18.23 28.46
C LYS A 412 7.71 -16.76 28.71
N ASN A 413 8.59 -16.09 29.45
CA ASN A 413 8.52 -14.66 29.69
C ASN A 413 8.95 -13.87 28.44
N MET A 414 8.02 -13.13 27.84
CA MET A 414 8.28 -12.33 26.64
C MET A 414 9.29 -11.20 26.90
N LEU A 415 9.29 -10.63 28.12
CA LEU A 415 10.20 -9.55 28.48
C LEU A 415 11.67 -10.01 28.46
N GLU A 416 11.92 -11.29 28.70
CA GLU A 416 13.27 -11.87 28.63
C GLU A 416 13.74 -12.10 27.19
N GLU A 417 12.83 -12.12 26.21
CA GLU A 417 13.18 -12.22 24.78
C GLU A 417 13.48 -10.85 24.16
N PHE A 418 13.01 -9.77 24.80
CA PHE A 418 13.21 -8.40 24.34
C PHE A 418 14.66 -7.98 24.56
N GLY A 419 15.34 -7.57 23.48
CA GLY A 419 16.62 -6.85 23.56
C GLY A 419 16.43 -5.39 23.92
N SER A 420 15.38 -4.77 23.38
CA SER A 420 14.89 -3.45 23.79
C SER A 420 13.38 -3.36 23.52
N PHE A 421 12.68 -2.52 24.26
CA PHE A 421 11.28 -2.20 23.98
C PHE A 421 10.94 -0.80 24.46
N ALA A 422 9.87 -0.23 23.92
CA ALA A 422 9.34 1.05 24.33
C ALA A 422 7.81 1.06 24.11
N VAL A 423 7.12 1.85 24.92
CA VAL A 423 5.66 1.95 24.90
C VAL A 423 5.26 3.41 24.74
N SER A 424 4.23 3.66 23.93
CA SER A 424 3.66 4.97 23.70
C SER A 424 2.97 5.54 24.94
N ASP A 425 2.65 6.83 24.87
CA ASP A 425 1.66 7.42 25.76
C ASP A 425 0.32 6.69 25.61
N ILE A 426 -0.45 6.65 26.70
CA ILE A 426 -1.79 6.06 26.72
C ILE A 426 -2.79 7.10 26.19
N THR A 427 -3.65 6.70 25.25
CA THR A 427 -4.71 7.56 24.72
C THR A 427 -5.89 7.68 25.71
N PRO A 428 -6.81 8.65 25.54
CA PRO A 428 -7.97 8.79 26.44
C PRO A 428 -8.85 7.54 26.53
N ASP A 429 -8.92 6.74 25.47
CA ASP A 429 -9.61 5.45 25.43
C ASP A 429 -8.72 4.28 25.88
N LYS A 430 -7.68 4.55 26.69
CA LYS A 430 -6.77 3.57 27.28
C LYS A 430 -6.08 2.64 26.26
N SER A 431 -5.89 3.12 25.02
CA SER A 431 -5.14 2.41 23.99
C SER A 431 -3.65 2.78 24.05
N PHE A 432 -2.80 1.85 23.63
CA PHE A 432 -1.35 2.08 23.58
C PHE A 432 -0.68 1.25 22.48
N PHE A 433 0.51 1.68 22.09
CA PHE A 433 1.37 1.02 21.12
C PHE A 433 2.70 0.66 21.78
N LEU A 434 3.09 -0.60 21.67
CA LEU A 434 4.37 -1.13 22.15
C LEU A 434 5.18 -1.60 20.95
N ALA A 435 6.44 -1.20 20.91
CA ALA A 435 7.42 -1.76 19.99
C ALA A 435 8.52 -2.47 20.79
N ALA A 436 8.94 -3.65 20.33
CA ALA A 436 10.03 -4.41 20.90
C ALA A 436 10.94 -4.96 19.81
N GLU A 437 12.20 -5.16 20.15
CA GLU A 437 13.20 -5.85 19.35
C GLU A 437 13.65 -7.11 20.05
N SER A 438 13.94 -8.17 19.31
CA SER A 438 14.61 -9.33 19.87
C SER A 438 16.05 -8.98 20.27
N LYS A 439 16.67 -9.76 21.17
CA LYS A 439 18.10 -9.60 21.52
C LYS A 439 19.01 -9.58 20.29
N ALA A 440 18.69 -10.39 19.27
CA ALA A 440 19.41 -10.41 18.01
C ALA A 440 19.28 -9.08 17.24
N ALA A 441 18.08 -8.50 17.18
CA ALA A 441 17.86 -7.19 16.54
C ALA A 441 18.57 -6.06 17.27
N ALA A 442 18.49 -6.03 18.60
CA ALA A 442 19.19 -5.02 19.42
C ALA A 442 20.72 -5.12 19.28
N ALA A 443 21.24 -6.32 19.06
CA ALA A 443 22.66 -6.57 18.76
C ALA A 443 23.03 -6.33 17.28
N GLY A 444 22.11 -5.87 16.44
CA GLY A 444 22.34 -5.59 15.01
C GLY A 444 22.53 -6.84 14.14
N GLN A 445 22.09 -8.01 14.60
CA GLN A 445 22.21 -9.27 13.86
C GLN A 445 21.13 -9.39 12.77
N LYS A 446 21.47 -10.06 11.66
CA LYS A 446 20.59 -10.23 10.48
C LYS A 446 19.34 -11.11 10.70
N ASN A 447 19.33 -11.88 11.78
CA ASN A 447 18.19 -12.69 12.24
C ASN A 447 17.36 -11.96 13.32
N GLY A 448 17.59 -10.65 13.50
CA GLY A 448 16.79 -9.82 14.37
C GLY A 448 15.31 -9.75 13.97
N GLU A 449 14.46 -9.60 14.97
CA GLU A 449 13.00 -9.54 14.84
C GLU A 449 12.49 -8.31 15.58
N ARG A 450 11.40 -7.72 15.09
CA ARG A 450 10.67 -6.66 15.78
C ARG A 450 9.23 -7.07 15.99
N LEU A 451 8.74 -6.84 17.18
CA LEU A 451 7.36 -7.08 17.58
C LEU A 451 6.66 -5.75 17.80
N TYR A 452 5.45 -5.64 17.28
CA TYR A 452 4.58 -4.50 17.49
C TYR A 452 3.28 -4.98 18.13
N ILE A 453 2.85 -4.33 19.20
CA ILE A 453 1.59 -4.62 19.86
C ILE A 453 0.79 -3.33 19.95
N PHE A 454 -0.44 -3.37 19.45
CA PHE A 454 -1.41 -2.29 19.59
C PHE A 454 -2.60 -2.79 20.40
N ALA A 455 -2.73 -2.25 21.61
CA ALA A 455 -3.89 -2.49 22.46
C ALA A 455 -4.96 -1.46 22.12
N LYS A 456 -6.15 -1.91 21.69
CA LYS A 456 -7.20 -1.00 21.23
C LYS A 456 -8.60 -1.50 21.61
N ARG A 457 -9.44 -0.56 22.03
CA ARG A 457 -10.87 -0.76 22.22
C ARG A 457 -11.63 -0.57 20.91
N ASN A 458 -12.50 -1.51 20.58
CA ASN A 458 -13.43 -1.36 19.47
C ASN A 458 -14.70 -0.59 19.87
N ILE A 459 -15.54 -0.24 18.90
CA ILE A 459 -16.80 0.48 19.16
C ILE A 459 -17.81 -0.33 19.98
N THR A 460 -17.70 -1.66 20.01
CA THR A 460 -18.56 -2.53 20.84
C THR A 460 -18.08 -2.61 22.28
N GLY A 461 -16.95 -1.98 22.60
CA GLY A 461 -16.37 -1.88 23.94
C GLY A 461 -15.37 -2.97 24.30
N THR A 462 -15.09 -3.92 23.39
CA THR A 462 -14.14 -5.03 23.56
C THR A 462 -12.71 -4.54 23.31
N TYR A 463 -11.77 -4.88 24.19
CA TYR A 463 -10.34 -4.64 23.95
C TYR A 463 -9.69 -5.82 23.27
N LYS A 464 -8.76 -5.54 22.36
CA LYS A 464 -7.90 -6.54 21.74
C LYS A 464 -6.45 -6.08 21.68
N LEU A 465 -5.54 -7.05 21.72
CA LEU A 465 -4.11 -6.88 21.45
C LEU A 465 -3.83 -7.34 20.03
N PHE A 466 -3.66 -6.38 19.13
CA PHE A 466 -3.23 -6.61 17.75
C PHE A 466 -1.71 -6.71 17.74
N VAL A 467 -1.17 -7.75 17.12
CA VAL A 467 0.25 -8.05 17.12
C VAL A 467 0.71 -8.17 15.68
N GLU A 468 1.82 -7.52 15.36
CA GLU A 468 2.49 -7.59 14.06
C GLU A 468 3.99 -7.82 14.26
N ILE A 469 4.64 -8.46 13.28
CA ILE A 469 6.06 -8.77 13.35
C ILE A 469 6.80 -8.34 12.08
N ASN A 470 7.99 -7.77 12.25
CA ASN A 470 8.92 -7.53 11.16
C ASN A 470 10.18 -8.39 11.35
N GLN A 471 10.42 -9.28 10.40
CA GLN A 471 11.57 -10.18 10.40
C GLN A 471 12.43 -9.93 9.16
N ASP A 472 13.74 -9.71 9.36
CA ASP A 472 14.69 -9.65 8.24
C ASP A 472 14.88 -11.01 7.59
N THR A 473 14.82 -12.08 8.39
CA THR A 473 14.82 -13.47 7.95
C THR A 473 13.68 -14.19 8.65
N LYS A 474 12.77 -14.82 7.88
CA LYS A 474 11.61 -15.51 8.43
C LYS A 474 12.07 -16.58 9.41
N ASN A 475 11.63 -16.45 10.66
CA ASN A 475 11.92 -17.40 11.72
C ASN A 475 10.60 -17.90 12.30
N HIS A 476 10.09 -19.02 11.78
CA HIS A 476 8.80 -19.56 12.23
C HIS A 476 8.86 -20.20 13.62
N SER A 477 10.07 -20.46 14.15
CA SER A 477 10.24 -21.06 15.47
C SER A 477 10.34 -20.03 16.60
N SER A 478 10.51 -18.73 16.27
CA SER A 478 10.64 -17.67 17.26
C SER A 478 9.37 -17.48 18.08
N LEU A 479 9.56 -17.02 19.32
CA LEU A 479 8.44 -16.74 20.22
C LEU A 479 7.57 -15.59 19.68
N PHE A 480 8.20 -14.58 19.06
CA PHE A 480 7.50 -13.46 18.43
C PHE A 480 6.59 -13.92 17.28
N PHE A 481 7.09 -14.79 16.40
CA PHE A 481 6.30 -15.31 15.28
C PHE A 481 5.12 -16.15 15.77
N LYS A 482 5.34 -16.98 16.79
CA LYS A 482 4.28 -17.78 17.40
C LYS A 482 3.21 -16.91 18.08
N LEU A 483 3.61 -15.82 18.73
CA LEU A 483 2.67 -14.84 19.29
C LEU A 483 1.87 -14.16 18.17
N PHE A 484 2.54 -13.63 17.15
CA PHE A 484 1.91 -13.01 15.97
C PHE A 484 0.87 -13.93 15.32
N LYS A 485 1.20 -15.21 15.11
CA LYS A 485 0.32 -16.22 14.49
C LYS A 485 -1.03 -16.41 15.19
N ASN A 486 -1.15 -16.04 16.47
CA ASN A 486 -2.36 -16.19 17.27
C ASN A 486 -3.07 -14.85 17.55
N SER A 487 -2.61 -13.77 16.92
CA SER A 487 -3.22 -12.44 17.01
C SER A 487 -4.54 -12.36 16.23
N PRO A 488 -5.53 -11.53 16.65
CA PRO A 488 -5.54 -10.68 17.84
C PRO A 488 -5.99 -11.42 19.10
N PHE A 489 -5.53 -10.96 20.26
CA PHE A 489 -5.91 -11.54 21.54
C PHE A 489 -6.97 -10.69 22.23
N GLU A 490 -8.04 -11.33 22.72
CA GLU A 490 -9.02 -10.64 23.55
C GLU A 490 -8.39 -10.16 24.85
N ALA A 491 -8.75 -8.94 25.25
CA ALA A 491 -8.34 -8.35 26.51
C ALA A 491 -9.54 -7.72 27.21
N LYS A 492 -9.48 -7.68 28.54
CA LYS A 492 -10.46 -7.01 29.39
C LYS A 492 -9.77 -5.87 30.11
N LEU A 493 -10.40 -4.71 30.10
CA LEU A 493 -9.97 -3.57 30.90
C LEU A 493 -10.80 -3.56 32.19
N ASP A 494 -10.12 -3.71 33.32
CA ASP A 494 -10.70 -3.51 34.64
C ASP A 494 -10.00 -2.33 35.33
N GLN A 495 -10.72 -1.22 35.46
CA GLN A 495 -10.19 0.06 35.92
C GLN A 495 -8.98 0.52 35.08
N ASN A 496 -7.76 0.36 35.60
CA ASN A 496 -6.50 0.66 34.91
C ASN A 496 -5.73 -0.59 34.50
N ILE A 497 -6.24 -1.80 34.76
CA ILE A 497 -5.55 -3.04 34.44
C ILE A 497 -6.13 -3.63 33.16
N LEU A 498 -5.31 -3.71 32.12
CA LEU A 498 -5.64 -4.43 30.89
C LEU A 498 -5.06 -5.85 30.98
N LEU A 499 -5.95 -6.84 30.99
CA LEU A 499 -5.60 -8.25 31.13
C LEU A 499 -6.00 -9.06 29.90
N SER A 500 -5.09 -9.89 29.41
CA SER A 500 -5.34 -10.90 28.38
C SER A 500 -4.84 -12.25 28.90
N GLN A 501 -5.76 -13.09 29.34
CA GLN A 501 -5.49 -14.41 29.88
C GLN A 501 -6.26 -15.43 29.05
N ILE A 502 -5.52 -16.21 28.25
CA ILE A 502 -6.10 -17.18 27.31
C ILE A 502 -5.29 -18.45 27.41
N LYS A 503 -5.95 -19.54 27.78
CA LYS A 503 -5.35 -20.88 27.79
C LYS A 503 -6.22 -21.83 26.99
N ASN A 504 -5.65 -22.39 25.93
CA ASN A 504 -6.30 -23.40 25.08
C ASN A 504 -5.25 -24.39 24.55
N ASP A 505 -5.69 -25.39 23.78
CA ASP A 505 -4.81 -26.44 23.26
C ASP A 505 -3.73 -25.94 22.28
N ARG A 506 -3.89 -24.72 21.75
CA ARG A 506 -2.98 -24.12 20.76
C ARG A 506 -1.93 -23.21 21.39
N PHE A 507 -2.29 -22.47 22.43
CA PHE A 507 -1.39 -21.55 23.12
C PHE A 507 -1.87 -21.18 24.54
N ASP A 508 -0.92 -20.67 25.33
CA ASP A 508 -1.14 -20.09 26.65
C ASP A 508 -0.59 -18.66 26.66
N LEU A 509 -1.44 -17.67 26.92
CA LEU A 509 -1.10 -16.25 27.02
C LEU A 509 -1.55 -15.73 28.38
N ASP A 510 -0.62 -15.11 29.11
CA ASP A 510 -0.88 -14.35 30.32
C ASP A 510 -0.18 -13.00 30.23
N ALA A 511 -0.94 -11.97 29.85
CA ALA A 511 -0.45 -10.60 29.71
C ALA A 511 -1.26 -9.64 30.57
N VAL A 512 -0.56 -8.89 31.43
CA VAL A 512 -1.13 -7.93 32.38
C VAL A 512 -0.41 -6.60 32.27
N PHE A 513 -1.13 -5.58 31.84
CA PHE A 513 -0.65 -4.21 31.69
C PHE A 513 -1.38 -3.30 32.68
N ASP A 514 -0.63 -2.57 33.49
CA ASP A 514 -1.15 -1.56 34.41
C ASP A 514 -1.00 -0.18 33.78
N LEU A 515 -2.14 0.42 33.44
CA LEU A 515 -2.34 1.66 32.68
C LEU A 515 -2.56 2.87 33.62
N ALA A 516 -1.78 2.94 34.70
CA ALA A 516 -1.88 3.99 35.71
C ALA A 516 -1.92 5.37 35.05
N SER A 517 -3.00 6.12 35.30
CA SER A 517 -3.13 7.49 34.84
C SER A 517 -2.17 8.35 35.67
N ASN A 518 -1.25 9.06 35.03
CA ASN A 518 -0.72 10.29 35.62
C ASN A 518 -1.82 11.35 35.66
#